data_AF-A0A925VMJ3-F1
#
_entry.id   AF-A0A925VMJ3-F1
#
_cell.length_a   1.000
_cell.length_b   1.000
_cell.length_c   1.000
_cell.angle_alpha   90.00
_cell.angle_beta   90.00
_cell.angle_gamma   90.00
#
_symmetry.space_group_name_H-M   'P 1'
#
loop_
_entity.id
_entity.type
_entity.pdbx_description
1 polymer ?
#
loop_
_entity_poly.entity_id
_entity_poly.type
_entity_poly.pdbx_seq_one_letter_code
_entity_poly.pdbx_strand_id
1 'polypeptide(L)'
;MLSDTFYVKNTTNGQVLDRSYITRPAWTGPRSDTLQRDGLTQRHYFSKLFQQLAVDRIDMVGDNNEVLGIHDSTTMALDASVVADRGSMTWIPYQSDRAAKLSLNYHEVLTNFLDSLNGPSNPAGRYWYNAGGLRGASHFRYAEYAPVNRTMDGRRRASPYQYHLAPFRWRFGGNLLTGLQQVLDGRVNEIAVGDTFYNPAVSPGYSDGGFYNIEDDEMMRPGQFLGLLKANAVLGADAYTLFMTHASSIRTQREVMSRPLRP
;
A
#
# COMPACT_ATOMS: atom_id res chain seq x y z
N MET A 1 7.33 -17.93 -23.05
CA MET A 1 6.74 -16.58 -23.13
C MET A 1 5.26 -16.70 -22.87
N LEU A 2 4.70 -15.90 -21.96
CA LEU A 2 3.25 -15.83 -21.77
C LEU A 2 2.60 -15.24 -23.03
N SER A 3 1.39 -15.68 -23.37
CA SER A 3 0.64 -15.25 -24.56
C SER A 3 0.36 -13.74 -24.59
N ASP A 4 0.37 -13.10 -25.76
CA ASP A 4 0.11 -11.65 -25.94
C ASP A 4 -1.35 -11.21 -25.71
N THR A 5 -2.22 -12.11 -25.27
CA THR A 5 -3.65 -11.87 -25.03
C THR A 5 -3.96 -11.01 -23.81
N PHE A 6 -2.94 -10.53 -23.09
CA PHE A 6 -3.09 -9.97 -21.73
C PHE A 6 -2.71 -8.51 -21.59
N TYR A 7 -2.25 -7.93 -22.68
CA TYR A 7 -1.95 -6.53 -22.76
C TYR A 7 -3.21 -5.75 -23.15
N VAL A 8 -3.38 -4.54 -22.62
CA VAL A 8 -4.36 -3.59 -23.15
C VAL A 8 -3.92 -3.23 -24.56
N LYS A 9 -4.84 -3.26 -25.52
CA LYS A 9 -4.51 -3.06 -26.93
C LYS A 9 -5.30 -1.94 -27.55
N ASN A 10 -4.66 -1.25 -28.47
CA ASN A 10 -5.37 -0.40 -29.40
C ASN A 10 -6.19 -1.28 -30.35
N THR A 11 -7.52 -1.13 -30.29
CA THR A 11 -8.45 -1.96 -31.08
C THR A 11 -8.27 -1.77 -32.59
N THR A 12 -7.77 -0.62 -33.03
CA THR A 12 -7.58 -0.29 -34.46
C THR A 12 -6.35 -0.96 -35.06
N ASN A 13 -5.24 -1.06 -34.32
CA ASN A 13 -3.96 -1.52 -34.86
C ASN A 13 -3.32 -2.70 -34.10
N GLY A 14 -3.97 -3.20 -33.05
CA GLY A 14 -3.53 -4.34 -32.26
C GLY A 14 -2.29 -4.09 -31.39
N GLN A 15 -1.77 -2.86 -31.35
CA GLN A 15 -0.57 -2.53 -30.58
C GLN A 15 -0.84 -2.56 -29.08
N VAL A 16 0.14 -3.06 -28.32
CA VAL A 16 0.14 -3.04 -26.86
C VAL A 16 0.24 -1.60 -26.35
N LEU A 17 -0.56 -1.31 -25.34
CA LEU A 17 -0.56 -0.05 -24.59
C LEU A 17 0.16 -0.25 -23.25
N ASP A 18 0.74 0.81 -22.72
CA ASP A 18 1.28 0.91 -21.34
C ASP A 18 0.45 1.94 -20.54
N ARG A 19 0.75 2.17 -19.26
CA ARG A 19 0.07 3.12 -18.36
C ARG A 19 -0.14 4.53 -18.92
N SER A 20 0.71 4.99 -19.84
CA SER A 20 0.65 6.36 -20.35
C SER A 20 0.87 6.52 -21.86
N TYR A 21 1.28 5.46 -22.58
CA TYR A 21 1.69 5.57 -23.98
C TYR A 21 1.47 4.28 -24.78
N ILE A 22 1.44 4.39 -26.11
CA ILE A 22 1.51 3.27 -27.05
C ILE A 22 2.98 2.85 -27.18
N THR A 23 3.41 1.70 -26.65
CA THR A 23 4.83 1.28 -26.63
C THR A 23 5.04 -0.24 -26.72
N ARG A 24 6.30 -0.70 -26.85
CA ARG A 24 6.75 -2.09 -26.59
C ARG A 24 6.23 -2.54 -25.21
N PRO A 25 6.00 -3.85 -24.94
CA PRO A 25 5.19 -4.28 -23.79
C PRO A 25 5.78 -3.85 -22.46
N ALA A 26 5.39 -2.65 -22.02
CA ALA A 26 5.52 -2.21 -20.66
C ALA A 26 4.17 -2.55 -20.02
N TRP A 27 4.22 -3.64 -19.26
CA TRP A 27 3.32 -4.02 -18.18
C TRP A 27 1.89 -3.44 -18.26
N THR A 28 1.03 -4.07 -19.05
CA THR A 28 -0.41 -3.88 -18.86
C THR A 28 -1.02 -5.01 -18.04
N GLY A 29 -1.60 -4.60 -16.90
CA GLY A 29 -2.53 -5.31 -16.03
C GLY A 29 -2.20 -6.78 -15.74
N PRO A 30 -1.80 -7.15 -14.50
CA PRO A 30 -1.64 -8.57 -14.21
C PRO A 30 -3.01 -9.28 -14.40
N ARG A 31 -3.00 -10.44 -15.05
CA ARG A 31 -4.21 -11.27 -15.14
C ARG A 31 -4.52 -11.86 -13.76
N SER A 32 -5.80 -12.10 -13.50
CA SER A 32 -6.22 -12.85 -12.31
C SER A 32 -5.56 -14.22 -12.20
N ASP A 33 -5.38 -14.96 -13.30
CA ASP A 33 -4.77 -16.31 -13.28
C ASP A 33 -3.25 -16.28 -13.04
N THR A 34 -2.55 -15.25 -13.50
CA THR A 34 -1.11 -15.07 -13.23
C THR A 34 -0.90 -14.72 -11.77
N LEU A 35 -1.74 -13.86 -11.21
CA LEU A 35 -1.73 -13.55 -9.78
C LEU A 35 -2.14 -14.71 -8.90
N GLN A 36 -3.08 -15.55 -9.36
CA GLN A 36 -3.39 -16.80 -8.66
C GLN A 36 -2.16 -17.73 -8.64
N ARG A 37 -1.37 -17.80 -9.73
CA ARG A 37 -0.10 -18.54 -9.74
C ARG A 37 0.94 -17.93 -8.81
N ASP A 38 1.04 -16.60 -8.74
CA ASP A 38 1.93 -15.93 -7.80
C ASP A 38 1.49 -16.21 -6.35
N GLY A 39 0.19 -16.13 -6.06
CA GLY A 39 -0.38 -16.51 -4.75
C GLY A 39 -0.13 -17.97 -4.39
N LEU A 40 -0.25 -18.90 -5.34
CA LEU A 40 0.11 -20.33 -5.14
C LEU A 40 1.61 -20.49 -4.88
N THR A 41 2.44 -19.75 -5.59
CA THR A 41 3.90 -19.76 -5.43
C THR A 41 4.29 -19.23 -4.06
N GLN A 42 3.68 -18.14 -3.60
CA GLN A 42 3.89 -17.61 -2.26
C GLN A 42 3.44 -18.58 -1.19
N ARG A 43 2.24 -19.17 -1.33
CA ARG A 43 1.77 -20.21 -0.41
C ARG A 43 2.79 -21.35 -0.27
N HIS A 44 3.39 -21.80 -1.39
CA HIS A 44 4.42 -22.84 -1.36
C HIS A 44 5.63 -22.43 -0.51
N TYR A 45 6.15 -21.22 -0.69
CA TYR A 45 7.28 -20.72 0.10
C TYR A 45 6.93 -20.44 1.56
N PHE A 46 5.76 -19.85 1.84
CA PHE A 46 5.28 -19.65 3.21
C PHE A 46 5.09 -20.97 3.95
N SER A 47 4.55 -22.00 3.28
CA SER A 47 4.40 -23.34 3.87
C SER A 47 5.74 -23.92 4.30
N LYS A 48 6.78 -23.80 3.46
CA LYS A 48 8.14 -24.24 3.80
C LYS A 48 8.75 -23.43 4.94
N LEU A 49 8.59 -22.11 4.90
CA LEU A 49 9.10 -21.22 5.93
C LEU A 49 8.46 -21.51 7.29
N PHE A 50 7.14 -21.67 7.35
CA PHE A 50 6.42 -21.92 8.60
C PHE A 50 6.72 -23.29 9.18
N GLN A 51 6.93 -24.30 8.33
CA GLN A 51 7.44 -25.60 8.79
C GLN A 51 8.83 -25.49 9.42
N GLN A 52 9.73 -24.69 8.83
CA GLN A 52 11.09 -24.49 9.37
C GLN A 52 11.10 -23.67 10.66
N LEU A 53 10.24 -22.66 10.75
CA LEU A 53 10.14 -21.79 11.93
C LEU A 53 9.23 -22.36 13.03
N ALA A 54 8.60 -23.52 12.79
CA ALA A 54 7.58 -24.11 13.66
C ALA A 54 6.46 -23.12 14.04
N VAL A 55 6.03 -22.32 13.05
CA VAL A 55 4.95 -21.34 13.21
C VAL A 55 3.62 -22.02 12.91
N ASP A 56 2.74 -22.04 13.90
CA ASP A 56 1.38 -22.58 13.80
C ASP A 56 0.31 -21.49 13.63
N ARG A 57 0.70 -20.21 13.73
CA ARG A 57 -0.22 -19.07 13.64
C ARG A 57 0.42 -17.83 13.01
N ILE A 58 -0.34 -17.12 12.19
CA ILE A 58 0.01 -15.80 11.64
C ILE A 58 -1.14 -14.81 11.88
N ASP A 59 -0.89 -13.77 12.66
CA ASP A 59 -1.92 -12.78 12.99
C ASP A 59 -2.30 -11.89 11.80
N MET A 60 -1.32 -11.52 10.96
CA MET A 60 -1.55 -10.59 9.86
C MET A 60 -0.51 -10.76 8.76
N VAL A 61 -0.94 -10.59 7.50
CA VAL A 61 -0.06 -10.42 6.35
C VAL A 61 -0.23 -9.01 5.76
N GLY A 62 0.89 -8.38 5.44
CA GLY A 62 0.94 -7.05 4.84
C GLY A 62 1.48 -7.08 3.41
N ASP A 63 0.93 -6.26 2.52
CA ASP A 63 1.46 -6.01 1.16
C ASP A 63 1.64 -4.50 0.92
N ASN A 64 2.66 -4.11 0.15
CA ASN A 64 3.00 -2.70 -0.09
C ASN A 64 2.34 -2.09 -1.35
N ASN A 65 1.65 -2.89 -2.17
CA ASN A 65 0.97 -2.46 -3.40
C ASN A 65 1.82 -1.81 -4.50
N GLU A 66 3.15 -1.91 -4.50
CA GLU A 66 3.98 -1.12 -5.44
C GLU A 66 3.72 -1.44 -6.92
N VAL A 67 3.06 -2.56 -7.21
CA VAL A 67 2.80 -3.05 -8.56
C VAL A 67 1.48 -2.53 -9.16
N LEU A 68 0.51 -2.10 -8.34
CA LEU A 68 -0.81 -1.67 -8.84
C LEU A 68 -0.93 -0.14 -8.87
N GLY A 69 -1.09 0.41 -10.08
CA GLY A 69 -1.23 1.85 -10.30
C GLY A 69 -2.49 2.20 -11.10
N ILE A 70 -2.76 3.49 -11.21
CA ILE A 70 -3.81 4.02 -12.09
C ILE A 70 -3.24 4.12 -13.52
N HIS A 71 -4.03 3.65 -14.47
CA HIS A 71 -3.82 3.77 -15.90
C HIS A 71 -4.48 5.05 -16.44
N ASP A 72 -3.87 5.63 -17.47
CA ASP A 72 -4.45 6.75 -18.20
C ASP A 72 -5.78 6.38 -18.86
N SER A 73 -6.80 7.20 -18.66
CA SER A 73 -8.16 6.92 -19.15
C SER A 73 -8.26 6.99 -20.67
N THR A 74 -7.46 7.86 -21.31
CA THR A 74 -7.46 7.98 -22.78
C THR A 74 -6.91 6.71 -23.41
N THR A 75 -5.87 6.15 -22.80
CA THR A 75 -5.23 4.90 -23.23
C THR A 75 -6.15 3.70 -23.05
N MET A 76 -6.79 3.57 -21.88
CA MET A 76 -7.78 2.50 -21.66
C MET A 76 -9.00 2.58 -22.58
N ALA A 77 -9.39 3.78 -23.01
CA ALA A 77 -10.51 3.96 -23.93
C ALA A 77 -10.25 3.40 -25.35
N LEU A 78 -9.00 3.11 -25.70
CA LEU A 78 -8.63 2.53 -26.98
C LEU A 78 -8.89 1.01 -27.06
N ASP A 79 -9.16 0.36 -25.92
CA ASP A 79 -9.44 -1.08 -25.83
C ASP A 79 -10.94 -1.32 -25.64
N ALA A 80 -11.60 -1.84 -26.68
CA ALA A 80 -13.04 -2.09 -26.67
C ALA A 80 -13.47 -3.10 -25.60
N SER A 81 -12.60 -4.03 -25.20
CA SER A 81 -12.90 -5.00 -24.15
C SER A 81 -12.92 -4.34 -22.77
N VAL A 82 -12.00 -3.41 -22.53
CA VAL A 82 -11.95 -2.59 -21.29
C VAL A 82 -13.15 -1.64 -21.23
N VAL A 83 -13.50 -1.01 -22.35
CA VAL A 83 -14.67 -0.13 -22.44
C VAL A 83 -15.96 -0.91 -22.17
N ALA A 84 -16.07 -2.14 -22.70
CA ALA A 84 -17.22 -3.01 -22.47
C ALA A 84 -17.29 -3.49 -21.01
N ASP A 85 -16.18 -3.95 -20.42
CA ASP A 85 -16.11 -4.41 -19.02
C ASP A 85 -16.41 -3.27 -18.03
N ARG A 86 -15.98 -2.04 -18.33
CA ARG A 86 -16.30 -0.84 -17.52
C ARG A 86 -17.79 -0.55 -17.46
N GLY A 87 -18.51 -0.78 -18.56
CA GLY A 87 -19.92 -0.41 -18.68
C GLY A 87 -20.17 1.07 -18.37
N SER A 88 -21.06 1.34 -17.40
CA SER A 88 -21.46 2.70 -17.00
C SER A 88 -20.57 3.35 -15.93
N MET A 89 -19.63 2.62 -15.33
CA MET A 89 -18.78 3.16 -14.25
C MET A 89 -17.84 4.26 -14.79
N THR A 90 -17.60 5.33 -14.03
CA THR A 90 -16.50 6.26 -14.40
C THR A 90 -15.14 5.57 -14.22
N TRP A 91 -14.10 6.09 -14.88
CA TRP A 91 -12.79 5.43 -14.94
C TRP A 91 -12.15 5.15 -13.58
N ILE A 92 -12.27 6.05 -12.61
CA ILE A 92 -11.64 5.86 -11.29
C ILE A 92 -12.34 4.75 -10.47
N PRO A 93 -13.67 4.76 -10.26
CA PRO A 93 -14.38 3.63 -9.66
C PRO A 93 -14.10 2.31 -10.36
N TYR A 94 -14.09 2.28 -11.70
CA TYR A 94 -13.79 1.08 -12.46
C TYR A 94 -12.40 0.52 -12.15
N GLN A 95 -11.36 1.35 -12.26
CA GLN A 95 -10.00 0.94 -11.95
C GLN A 95 -9.83 0.51 -10.49
N SER A 96 -10.54 1.17 -9.57
CA SER A 96 -10.52 0.83 -8.14
C SER A 96 -11.14 -0.54 -7.87
N ASP A 97 -12.30 -0.83 -8.47
CA ASP A 97 -12.95 -2.15 -8.39
C ASP A 97 -12.08 -3.26 -9.00
N ARG A 98 -11.51 -3.00 -10.19
CA ARG A 98 -10.60 -3.96 -10.83
C ARG A 98 -9.36 -4.21 -9.98
N ALA A 99 -8.73 -3.17 -9.44
CA ALA A 99 -7.58 -3.32 -8.55
C ALA A 99 -7.94 -4.07 -7.25
N ALA A 100 -9.12 -3.85 -6.69
CA ALA A 100 -9.58 -4.57 -5.50
C ALA A 100 -9.74 -6.08 -5.78
N LYS A 101 -10.45 -6.44 -6.85
CA LYS A 101 -10.63 -7.84 -7.29
C LYS A 101 -9.29 -8.52 -7.56
N LEU A 102 -8.35 -7.78 -8.13
CA LEU A 102 -7.02 -8.25 -8.43
C LEU A 102 -6.21 -8.55 -7.16
N SER A 103 -6.21 -7.61 -6.23
CA SER A 103 -5.59 -7.73 -4.91
C SER A 103 -6.18 -8.91 -4.12
N LEU A 104 -7.50 -9.08 -4.17
CA LEU A 104 -8.20 -10.20 -3.54
C LEU A 104 -7.86 -11.54 -4.18
N ASN A 105 -7.80 -11.65 -5.51
CA ASN A 105 -7.46 -12.91 -6.19
C ASN A 105 -6.07 -13.45 -5.79
N TYR A 106 -5.09 -12.55 -5.70
CA TYR A 106 -3.75 -12.88 -5.24
C TYR A 106 -3.77 -13.35 -3.78
N HIS A 107 -4.52 -12.67 -2.91
CA HIS A 107 -4.60 -13.03 -1.50
C HIS A 107 -5.54 -14.16 -1.16
N GLU A 108 -6.57 -14.50 -1.94
CA GLU A 108 -7.49 -15.58 -1.57
C GLU A 108 -6.74 -16.90 -1.38
N VAL A 109 -5.77 -17.20 -2.24
CA VAL A 109 -4.94 -18.40 -2.13
C VAL A 109 -4.10 -18.40 -0.85
N LEU A 110 -3.45 -17.28 -0.53
CA LEU A 110 -2.60 -17.14 0.65
C LEU A 110 -3.42 -17.06 1.93
N THR A 111 -4.46 -16.23 1.94
CA THR A 111 -5.35 -15.99 3.08
C THR A 111 -6.12 -17.25 3.44
N ASN A 112 -6.62 -18.02 2.48
CA ASN A 112 -7.26 -19.31 2.79
C ASN A 112 -6.28 -20.27 3.47
N PHE A 113 -5.00 -20.24 3.07
CA PHE A 113 -3.96 -21.00 3.76
C PHE A 113 -3.69 -20.47 5.17
N LEU A 114 -3.54 -19.17 5.36
CA LEU A 114 -3.34 -18.56 6.68
C LEU A 114 -4.53 -18.78 7.62
N ASP A 115 -5.75 -18.60 7.13
CA ASP A 115 -6.99 -18.88 7.85
C ASP A 115 -7.08 -20.38 8.21
N SER A 116 -6.58 -21.29 7.37
CA SER A 116 -6.50 -22.72 7.68
C SER A 116 -5.48 -23.06 8.77
N LEU A 117 -4.43 -22.25 8.93
CA LEU A 117 -3.46 -22.40 10.02
C LEU A 117 -4.05 -21.89 11.35
N ASN A 118 -4.64 -20.70 11.33
CA ASN A 118 -5.17 -20.08 12.55
C ASN A 118 -6.49 -20.70 13.04
N GLY A 119 -7.27 -21.28 12.13
CA GLY A 119 -8.62 -21.78 12.38
C GLY A 119 -9.72 -20.72 12.17
N PRO A 120 -10.98 -21.16 12.03
CA PRO A 120 -12.10 -20.33 11.59
C PRO A 120 -12.54 -19.26 12.59
N SER A 121 -12.18 -19.40 13.87
CA SER A 121 -12.50 -18.45 14.93
C SER A 121 -11.53 -17.28 15.02
N ASN A 122 -10.40 -17.32 14.32
CA ASN A 122 -9.37 -16.29 14.39
C ASN A 122 -8.65 -16.10 13.03
N PRO A 123 -9.36 -15.66 11.99
CA PRO A 123 -8.78 -15.52 10.66
C PRO A 123 -7.61 -14.53 10.66
N ALA A 124 -6.64 -14.77 9.78
CA ALA A 124 -5.52 -13.86 9.62
C ALA A 124 -6.00 -12.51 9.08
N GLY A 125 -5.43 -11.44 9.64
CA GLY A 125 -5.56 -10.09 9.13
C GLY A 125 -4.90 -9.94 7.77
N ARG A 126 -5.49 -9.09 6.91
CA ARG A 126 -4.94 -8.61 5.66
C ARG A 126 -4.77 -7.11 5.75
N TYR A 127 -3.56 -6.67 5.54
CA TYR A 127 -3.18 -5.27 5.55
C TYR A 127 -2.61 -4.89 4.20
N TRP A 128 -3.26 -3.96 3.53
CA TRP A 128 -2.76 -3.38 2.31
C TRP A 128 -2.23 -2.00 2.62
N TYR A 129 -0.95 -1.77 2.38
CA TYR A 129 -0.39 -0.44 2.55
C TYR A 129 -1.10 0.57 1.63
N ASN A 130 -1.34 1.77 2.15
CA ASN A 130 -1.88 2.89 1.37
C ASN A 130 -3.28 2.64 0.78
N ALA A 131 -4.09 1.79 1.42
CA ALA A 131 -5.52 1.67 1.14
C ALA A 131 -6.30 2.65 2.04
N GLY A 132 -6.04 3.94 1.83
CA GLY A 132 -6.70 5.05 2.53
C GLY A 132 -7.72 5.79 1.67
N GLY A 133 -8.49 6.66 2.32
CA GLY A 133 -9.54 7.50 1.72
C GLY A 133 -9.04 8.73 0.98
N LEU A 134 -7.78 9.12 1.16
CA LEU A 134 -7.23 10.28 0.45
C LEU A 134 -6.82 9.91 -0.97
N ARG A 135 -7.50 10.52 -1.95
CA ARG A 135 -7.09 10.46 -3.35
C ARG A 135 -5.78 11.22 -3.58
N GLY A 136 -4.83 10.58 -4.25
CA GLY A 136 -3.51 11.14 -4.54
C GLY A 136 -2.41 10.64 -3.61
N ALA A 137 -2.75 10.28 -2.38
CA ALA A 137 -1.92 9.42 -1.54
C ALA A 137 -2.23 7.95 -1.83
N SER A 138 -3.52 7.56 -1.77
CA SER A 138 -4.03 6.31 -2.31
C SER A 138 -4.37 6.47 -3.79
N HIS A 139 -4.00 5.47 -4.59
CA HIS A 139 -4.29 5.43 -6.02
C HIS A 139 -5.77 5.19 -6.31
N PHE A 140 -6.50 4.55 -5.38
CA PHE A 140 -7.84 4.03 -5.61
C PHE A 140 -8.90 4.73 -4.76
N ARG A 141 -10.13 4.77 -5.26
CA ARG A 141 -11.29 5.22 -4.47
C ARG A 141 -11.55 4.18 -3.39
N TYR A 142 -11.57 4.65 -2.15
CA TYR A 142 -11.65 3.78 -0.98
C TYR A 142 -12.92 2.92 -0.94
N ALA A 143 -14.06 3.44 -1.39
CA ALA A 143 -15.33 2.69 -1.36
C ALA A 143 -15.24 1.34 -2.10
N GLU A 144 -14.55 1.30 -3.23
CA GLU A 144 -14.33 0.10 -4.04
C GLU A 144 -13.12 -0.71 -3.57
N TYR A 145 -12.08 -0.05 -3.06
CA TYR A 145 -10.82 -0.70 -2.70
C TYR A 145 -10.78 -1.25 -1.26
N ALA A 146 -11.56 -0.70 -0.33
CA ALA A 146 -11.59 -1.07 1.09
C ALA A 146 -11.69 -2.58 1.40
N PRO A 147 -12.38 -3.44 0.62
CA PRO A 147 -12.48 -4.88 0.90
C PRO A 147 -11.14 -5.63 0.95
N VAL A 148 -10.05 -5.06 0.40
CA VAL A 148 -8.72 -5.67 0.46
C VAL A 148 -8.19 -5.77 1.90
N ASN A 149 -8.57 -4.80 2.75
CA ASN A 149 -8.20 -4.79 4.15
C ASN A 149 -9.21 -5.58 4.98
N ARG A 150 -8.69 -6.39 5.91
CA ARG A 150 -9.49 -7.15 6.87
C ARG A 150 -8.68 -7.28 8.15
N THR A 151 -9.17 -6.84 9.29
CA THR A 151 -8.55 -7.14 10.59
C THR A 151 -9.01 -8.49 11.12
N MET A 152 -8.32 -9.02 12.15
CA MET A 152 -8.66 -10.31 12.77
C MET A 152 -10.09 -10.33 13.34
N ASP A 153 -10.65 -9.18 13.71
CA ASP A 153 -12.04 -9.02 14.16
C ASP A 153 -13.06 -8.99 13.00
N GLY A 154 -12.62 -9.22 11.77
CA GLY A 154 -13.44 -9.22 10.56
C GLY A 154 -13.82 -7.84 10.04
N ARG A 155 -13.45 -6.75 10.73
CA ARG A 155 -13.75 -5.39 10.28
C ARG A 155 -12.75 -4.93 9.22
N ARG A 156 -13.12 -3.91 8.46
CA ARG A 156 -12.19 -3.21 7.56
C ARG A 156 -11.51 -2.10 8.32
N ARG A 157 -10.24 -1.85 7.99
CA ARG A 157 -9.49 -0.70 8.47
C ARG A 157 -8.85 -0.06 7.27
N ALA A 158 -9.10 1.23 7.07
CA ALA A 158 -8.28 1.99 6.16
C ALA A 158 -6.83 2.00 6.65
N SER A 159 -5.90 2.11 5.72
CA SER A 159 -4.47 2.05 5.99
C SER A 159 -3.73 3.20 5.30
N PRO A 160 -4.14 4.45 5.55
CA PRO A 160 -3.39 5.59 5.04
C PRO A 160 -1.97 5.55 5.63
N TYR A 161 -1.00 5.99 4.86
CA TYR A 161 0.36 6.12 5.35
C TYR A 161 0.61 7.53 5.89
N GLN A 162 1.61 7.65 6.76
CA GLN A 162 2.06 8.86 7.43
C GLN A 162 3.58 8.78 7.66
N TYR A 163 4.35 9.51 6.86
CA TYR A 163 5.82 9.57 6.94
C TYR A 163 6.30 10.97 7.27
N HIS A 164 6.37 11.27 8.55
CA HIS A 164 6.84 12.56 9.00
C HIS A 164 8.34 12.48 9.23
N LEU A 165 9.14 12.91 8.24
CA LEU A 165 10.61 12.93 8.40
C LEU A 165 11.04 13.93 9.48
N ALA A 166 10.42 15.12 9.45
CA ALA A 166 10.77 16.25 10.29
C ALA A 166 9.55 16.77 11.05
N PRO A 167 9.71 17.33 12.27
CA PRO A 167 8.61 17.87 13.06
C PRO A 167 7.79 18.91 12.29
N PHE A 168 8.40 19.76 11.48
CA PHE A 168 7.68 20.82 10.75
C PHE A 168 6.82 20.31 9.59
N ARG A 169 7.00 19.05 9.16
CA ARG A 169 6.20 18.41 8.09
C ARG A 169 4.99 17.65 8.63
N TRP A 170 4.79 17.59 9.94
CA TRP A 170 3.74 16.77 10.56
C TRP A 170 2.32 17.05 10.05
N ARG A 171 2.00 18.31 9.76
CA ARG A 171 0.65 18.71 9.34
C ARG A 171 0.38 18.39 7.87
N PHE A 172 1.25 18.84 6.96
CA PHE A 172 1.00 18.81 5.51
C PHE A 172 1.90 17.84 4.74
N GLY A 173 2.86 17.19 5.41
CA GLY A 173 3.82 16.32 4.75
C GLY A 173 4.80 17.09 3.85
N GLY A 174 5.36 16.41 2.85
CA GLY A 174 6.21 16.98 1.82
C GLY A 174 6.55 15.94 0.73
N ASN A 175 6.46 16.34 -0.54
CA ASN A 175 6.60 15.44 -1.69
C ASN A 175 5.62 14.24 -1.59
N LEU A 176 6.12 13.01 -1.78
CA LEU A 176 5.35 11.77 -1.67
C LEU A 176 5.03 11.39 -0.21
N LEU A 177 5.43 12.19 0.77
CA LEU A 177 5.25 11.89 2.18
C LEU A 177 4.05 12.66 2.70
N THR A 178 3.04 11.93 3.18
CA THR A 178 1.78 12.48 3.70
C THR A 178 1.93 12.98 5.13
N GLY A 179 1.19 14.04 5.45
CA GLY A 179 1.00 14.56 6.79
C GLY A 179 -0.34 14.15 7.42
N LEU A 180 -0.61 14.70 8.60
CA LEU A 180 -1.88 14.50 9.30
C LEU A 180 -3.09 15.04 8.53
N GLN A 181 -2.97 16.19 7.84
CA GLN A 181 -4.05 16.77 7.04
C GLN A 181 -4.56 15.80 5.99
N GLN A 182 -3.64 15.10 5.32
CA GLN A 182 -3.97 14.10 4.33
C GLN A 182 -4.78 12.94 4.91
N VAL A 183 -4.47 12.52 6.14
CA VAL A 183 -5.28 11.51 6.83
C VAL A 183 -6.65 12.05 7.13
N LEU A 184 -6.78 13.28 7.66
CA LEU A 184 -8.08 13.91 7.93
C LEU A 184 -8.97 13.96 6.69
N ASP A 185 -8.41 14.38 5.56
CA ASP A 185 -9.12 14.45 4.28
C ASP A 185 -9.57 13.05 3.81
N GLY A 186 -8.75 12.03 4.05
CA GLY A 186 -9.09 10.64 3.77
C GLY A 186 -10.17 10.06 4.69
N ARG A 187 -10.11 10.35 6.00
CA ARG A 187 -11.07 9.88 7.00
C ARG A 187 -12.52 10.24 6.62
N VAL A 188 -12.74 11.39 5.99
CA VAL A 188 -14.08 11.79 5.50
C VAL A 188 -14.66 10.72 4.57
N ASN A 189 -13.86 10.21 3.63
CA ASN A 189 -14.30 9.19 2.67
C ASN A 189 -14.45 7.80 3.30
N GLU A 190 -13.62 7.48 4.29
CA GLU A 190 -13.62 6.20 5.00
C GLU A 190 -14.85 6.10 5.93
N ILE A 191 -15.14 7.15 6.68
CA ILE A 191 -16.32 7.25 7.54
C ILE A 191 -17.60 7.23 6.70
N ALA A 192 -17.61 7.88 5.53
CA ALA A 192 -18.75 7.88 4.62
C ALA A 192 -19.16 6.47 4.14
N VAL A 193 -18.25 5.49 4.16
CA VAL A 193 -18.54 4.09 3.81
C VAL A 193 -18.67 3.16 5.02
N GLY A 194 -18.78 3.75 6.23
CA GLY A 194 -19.04 3.04 7.49
C GLY A 194 -17.80 2.66 8.29
N ASP A 195 -16.59 2.99 7.84
CA ASP A 195 -15.35 2.60 8.52
C ASP A 195 -14.92 3.70 9.51
N THR A 196 -15.45 3.62 10.74
CA THR A 196 -15.22 4.59 11.83
C THR A 196 -13.80 4.57 12.41
N PHE A 197 -12.95 3.71 11.87
CA PHE A 197 -11.89 3.06 12.61
C PHE A 197 -10.81 2.67 11.58
N TYR A 198 -9.52 2.93 11.86
CA TYR A 198 -8.44 2.75 10.87
C TYR A 198 -7.12 2.26 11.51
N ASN A 199 -6.20 1.78 10.67
CA ASN A 199 -4.87 1.27 11.05
C ASN A 199 -3.83 1.95 10.16
N PRO A 200 -3.34 3.16 10.51
CA PRO A 200 -2.39 3.86 9.66
C PRO A 200 -1.02 3.19 9.62
N ALA A 201 -0.38 3.24 8.45
CA ALA A 201 1.06 3.03 8.32
C ALA A 201 1.77 4.27 8.87
N VAL A 202 2.53 4.12 9.96
CA VAL A 202 3.24 5.23 10.60
C VAL A 202 4.74 4.95 10.61
N SER A 203 5.52 6.02 10.48
CA SER A 203 6.97 5.96 10.63
C SER A 203 7.46 7.16 11.44
N PRO A 204 8.39 6.96 12.39
CA PRO A 204 9.00 8.06 13.14
C PRO A 204 9.96 8.93 12.31
N GLY A 205 10.11 8.64 11.02
CA GLY A 205 11.11 9.24 10.15
C GLY A 205 12.04 8.16 9.60
N TYR A 206 12.58 8.44 8.43
CA TYR A 206 13.27 7.48 7.57
C TYR A 206 14.51 8.16 7.03
N SER A 207 15.67 7.52 7.17
CA SER A 207 16.83 7.78 6.32
C SER A 207 17.21 6.41 5.75
N ASP A 208 17.09 6.28 4.44
CA ASP A 208 17.40 5.03 3.72
C ASP A 208 18.73 5.03 3.02
N GLY A 209 19.54 6.06 3.28
CA GLY A 209 20.75 6.31 2.51
C GLY A 209 20.46 6.68 1.05
N GLY A 210 19.21 6.97 0.70
CA GLY A 210 18.74 7.29 -0.65
C GLY A 210 18.16 8.70 -0.74
N PHE A 211 16.93 8.80 -1.25
CA PHE A 211 16.28 10.07 -1.59
C PHE A 211 15.70 10.83 -0.39
N TYR A 212 15.67 10.21 0.78
CA TYR A 212 15.03 10.75 1.98
C TYR A 212 16.00 10.83 3.14
N ASN A 213 17.18 11.41 2.92
CA ASN A 213 18.13 11.68 3.99
C ASN A 213 17.71 12.94 4.77
N ILE A 214 17.72 12.82 6.09
CA ILE A 214 17.46 13.92 7.01
C ILE A 214 18.55 13.94 8.08
N GLU A 215 19.04 15.12 8.41
CA GLU A 215 20.05 15.29 9.45
C GLU A 215 19.45 15.03 10.84
N ASP A 216 20.27 14.54 11.78
CA ASP A 216 19.82 14.18 13.13
C ASP A 216 19.21 15.37 13.91
N ASP A 217 19.61 16.60 13.59
CA ASP A 217 19.04 17.82 14.20
C ASP A 217 17.65 18.17 13.67
N GLU A 218 17.30 17.69 12.47
CA GLU A 218 16.00 17.90 11.82
C GLU A 218 15.01 16.74 12.06
N MET A 219 15.48 15.58 12.52
CA MET A 219 14.66 14.40 12.77
C MET A 219 13.60 14.61 13.84
N MET A 220 12.45 13.95 13.64
CA MET A 220 11.39 13.91 14.65
C MET A 220 11.86 13.20 15.93
N ARG A 221 11.71 13.87 17.08
CA ARG A 221 12.07 13.31 18.39
C ARG A 221 11.02 12.29 18.84
N PRO A 222 11.39 11.26 19.62
CA PRO A 222 10.45 10.22 20.07
C PRO A 222 9.17 10.77 20.71
N GLY A 223 9.28 11.81 21.56
CA GLY A 223 8.11 12.44 22.18
C GLY A 223 7.16 13.13 21.18
N GLN A 224 7.69 13.70 20.11
CA GLN A 224 6.90 14.30 19.03
C GLN A 224 6.16 13.22 18.24
N PHE A 225 6.83 12.10 17.95
CA PHE A 225 6.20 10.95 17.30
C PHE A 225 5.08 10.36 18.16
N LEU A 226 5.31 10.14 19.45
CA LEU A 226 4.27 9.67 20.38
C LEU A 226 3.08 10.63 20.45
N GLY A 227 3.33 11.94 20.43
CA GLY A 227 2.26 12.95 20.37
C GLY A 227 1.40 12.83 19.11
N LEU A 228 2.03 12.58 17.96
CA LEU A 228 1.33 12.32 16.70
C LEU A 228 0.53 11.00 16.75
N LEU A 229 1.09 9.92 17.30
CA LEU A 229 0.34 8.66 17.45
C LEU A 229 -0.90 8.89 18.33
N LYS A 230 -0.78 9.65 19.42
CA LYS A 230 -1.94 10.04 20.24
C LYS A 230 -3.00 10.81 19.44
N ALA A 231 -2.58 11.71 18.54
CA ALA A 231 -3.52 12.41 17.66
C ALA A 231 -4.27 11.45 16.73
N ASN A 232 -3.58 10.46 16.14
CA ASN A 232 -4.23 9.42 15.34
C ASN A 232 -5.22 8.58 16.16
N ALA A 233 -4.89 8.23 17.41
CA ALA A 233 -5.80 7.51 18.29
C ALA A 233 -7.13 8.27 18.50
N VAL A 234 -7.05 9.60 18.70
CA VAL A 234 -8.23 10.46 18.81
C VAL A 234 -9.06 10.51 17.52
N LEU A 235 -8.43 10.32 16.35
CA LEU A 235 -9.10 10.25 15.05
C LEU A 235 -9.69 8.86 14.73
N GLY A 236 -9.55 7.89 15.64
CA GLY A 236 -10.07 6.53 15.49
C GLY A 236 -9.04 5.50 15.04
N ALA A 237 -7.73 5.77 15.18
CA ALA A 237 -6.73 4.71 15.02
C ALA A 237 -6.75 3.80 16.24
N ASP A 238 -6.91 2.50 16.03
CA ASP A 238 -6.90 1.49 17.11
C ASP A 238 -5.80 0.44 16.94
N ALA A 239 -5.04 0.54 15.87
CA ALA A 239 -3.83 -0.20 15.59
C ALA A 239 -2.88 0.72 14.81
N TYR A 240 -1.60 0.38 14.82
CA TYR A 240 -0.58 1.06 14.02
C TYR A 240 0.25 0.02 13.29
N THR A 241 0.44 0.22 11.99
CA THR A 241 1.41 -0.55 11.23
C THR A 241 2.68 0.27 11.15
N LEU A 242 3.71 -0.21 11.83
CA LEU A 242 4.95 0.53 11.97
C LEU A 242 5.92 0.21 10.83
N PHE A 243 6.30 1.23 10.06
CA PHE A 243 7.36 1.14 9.06
C PHE A 243 8.63 1.78 9.62
N MET A 244 9.58 0.94 10.00
CA MET A 244 10.92 1.34 10.40
C MET A 244 11.91 0.67 9.47
N THR A 245 12.77 1.46 8.83
CA THR A 245 14.02 0.93 8.29
C THR A 245 15.16 1.29 9.23
N HIS A 246 16.23 0.51 9.12
CA HIS A 246 17.45 0.75 9.86
C HIS A 246 18.07 2.05 9.36
N ALA A 247 17.83 3.18 10.04
CA ALA A 247 18.74 4.30 9.96
C ALA A 247 20.11 3.75 10.36
N SER A 248 21.08 3.76 9.46
CA SER A 248 22.45 3.36 9.79
C SER A 248 22.93 4.30 10.90
N SER A 249 22.83 3.86 12.16
CA SER A 249 23.40 4.54 13.32
C SER A 249 24.93 4.57 13.29
N ILE A 250 25.54 3.98 12.25
CA ILE A 250 26.95 4.14 11.95
C ILE A 250 27.14 5.55 11.39
N ARG A 251 27.42 6.50 12.29
CA ARG A 251 28.35 7.58 11.98
C ARG A 251 29.55 6.89 11.35
N THR A 252 29.71 7.01 10.04
CA THR A 252 31.00 6.65 9.45
C THR A 252 32.03 7.48 10.19
N GLN A 253 33.03 6.83 10.78
CA GLN A 253 34.05 7.45 11.63
C GLN A 253 34.86 8.57 10.94
N ARG A 254 34.51 8.96 9.70
CA ARG A 254 35.19 10.00 8.92
C ARG A 254 34.73 11.43 9.22
N GLU A 255 33.57 11.66 9.84
CA GLU A 255 33.06 13.03 10.06
C GLU A 255 33.29 13.60 11.48
N VAL A 256 33.78 12.79 12.42
CA VAL A 256 34.05 13.29 13.79
C VAL A 256 35.32 14.16 13.86
N MET A 257 36.12 14.24 12.79
CA MET A 257 37.40 14.98 12.79
C MET A 257 37.40 16.31 12.01
N SER A 258 36.26 16.81 11.52
CA SER A 258 36.26 18.03 10.67
C SER A 258 35.38 19.19 11.13
N ARG A 259 34.64 19.09 12.24
CA ARG A 259 33.94 20.26 12.79
C ARG A 259 34.82 20.95 13.84
N PRO A 260 35.31 22.20 13.59
CA PRO A 260 35.88 22.98 14.65
C PRO A 260 34.78 23.26 15.68
N LEU A 261 35.09 23.02 16.95
CA LEU A 261 34.28 23.49 18.06
C LEU A 261 34.11 25.00 17.88
N ARG A 262 32.87 25.45 17.69
CA ARG A 262 32.57 26.89 17.69
C ARG A 262 32.80 27.43 19.11
N PRO A 263 33.32 28.66 19.23
CA PRO A 263 33.59 29.29 20.52
C PRO A 263 32.34 29.47 21.38
#